data_AF-A0A1A3HWV5-F1
#
_entry.id   AF-A0A1A3HWV5-F1
#
_cell.length_a   1.000
_cell.length_b   1.000
_cell.length_c   1.000
_cell.angle_alpha   90.00
_cell.angle_beta   90.00
_cell.angle_gamma   90.00
#
_symmetry.space_group_name_H-M   'P 1'
#
loop_
_entity.id
_entity.type
_entity.pdbx_description
1 polymer ?
#
loop_
_entity_poly.entity_id
_entity_poly.type
_entity_poly.pdbx_seq_one_letter_code
_entity_poly.pdbx_strand_id
1 'polypeptide(L)'
;MNFSGFNSSPGANQVEVRVGDSPTEIFSGSTPTVVAHNDPGNAPTSLLQPYGGYILPGSTLNDLNLFVSQWNTTLNVPYDVQQVHVNPGQ
;
A
#
# COMPACT_ATOMS: atom_id res chain seq x y z
N MET A 1 -9.93 14.61 11.66
CA MET A 1 -9.75 13.15 11.70
C MET A 1 -9.29 12.77 10.32
N ASN A 2 -8.11 12.19 10.17
CA ASN A 2 -7.56 11.87 8.85
C ASN A 2 -7.86 10.41 8.53
N PHE A 3 -8.25 10.16 7.29
CA PHE A 3 -8.67 8.84 6.82
C PHE A 3 -7.62 8.25 5.89
N SER A 4 -7.40 6.93 5.99
CA SER A 4 -6.49 6.16 5.13
C SER A 4 -7.17 4.94 4.54
N GLY A 5 -6.86 4.61 3.29
CA GLY A 5 -7.42 3.44 2.59
C GLY A 5 -6.49 2.91 1.50
N PHE A 6 -6.74 1.66 1.09
CA PHE A 6 -6.00 0.96 0.04
C PHE A 6 -6.81 0.89 -1.25
N ASN A 7 -6.12 0.98 -2.38
CA ASN A 7 -6.70 0.74 -3.70
C ASN A 7 -5.81 -0.21 -4.50
N SER A 8 -6.45 -1.06 -5.31
CA SER A 8 -5.85 -1.85 -6.38
C SER A 8 -6.67 -1.55 -7.63
N SER A 9 -6.39 -0.42 -8.30
CA SER A 9 -7.09 -0.09 -9.55
C SER A 9 -6.69 -1.11 -10.63
N PRO A 10 -7.64 -1.66 -11.41
CA PRO A 10 -7.29 -2.44 -12.60
C PRO A 10 -6.37 -1.63 -13.53
N GLY A 11 -5.16 -2.14 -13.80
CA GLY A 11 -4.12 -1.45 -14.57
C GLY A 11 -3.12 -0.64 -13.74
N ALA A 12 -3.46 -0.25 -12.50
CA ALA A 12 -2.51 0.23 -11.51
C ALA A 12 -2.05 -0.99 -10.69
N ASN A 13 -0.98 -1.59 -11.18
CA ASN A 13 -0.28 -2.73 -10.62
C ASN A 13 0.40 -2.35 -9.29
N GLN A 14 -0.33 -1.85 -8.29
CA GLN A 14 0.25 -1.30 -7.07
C GLN A 14 -0.74 -1.22 -5.90
N VAL A 15 -0.19 -1.15 -4.69
CA VAL A 15 -0.90 -0.84 -3.45
C VAL A 15 -0.54 0.58 -3.03
N GLU A 16 -1.56 1.38 -2.77
CA GLU A 16 -1.44 2.80 -2.42
C GLU A 16 -1.97 3.07 -1.02
N VAL A 17 -1.31 4.02 -0.34
CA VAL A 17 -1.87 4.73 0.81
C VAL A 17 -2.29 6.12 0.35
N ARG A 18 -3.54 6.46 0.65
CA ARG A 18 -4.11 7.78 0.40
C ARG A 18 -4.51 8.44 1.71
N VAL A 19 -4.32 9.74 1.79
CA VAL A 19 -4.68 10.55 2.97
C VAL A 19 -5.58 11.68 2.51
N GLY A 20 -6.66 11.92 3.26
CA GLY A 20 -7.56 13.03 3.03
C GLY A 20 -8.16 13.56 4.33
N ASP A 21 -8.65 14.79 4.28
CA ASP A 21 -9.28 15.47 5.43
C ASP A 21 -10.71 14.97 5.68
N SER A 22 -11.35 14.39 4.66
CA SER A 22 -12.65 13.75 4.76
C SER A 22 -12.70 12.41 3.99
N PRO A 23 -13.58 11.46 4.39
CA PRO A 23 -13.67 10.16 3.72
C PRO A 23 -14.04 10.26 2.24
N THR A 24 -14.80 11.30 1.87
CA THR A 24 -15.26 11.54 0.50
C THR A 24 -14.19 12.15 -0.40
N GLU A 25 -13.11 12.70 0.18
CA GLU A 25 -12.06 13.41 -0.56
C GLU A 25 -10.77 12.58 -0.73
N ILE A 26 -10.69 11.39 -0.13
CA ILE A 26 -9.48 10.54 -0.12
C ILE A 26 -9.01 10.12 -1.53
N PHE A 27 -9.90 10.15 -2.52
CA PHE A 27 -9.59 9.86 -3.93
C PHE A 27 -9.53 11.10 -4.83
N SER A 28 -9.92 12.28 -4.34
CA SER A 28 -9.90 13.55 -5.08
C SER A 28 -8.68 14.43 -4.76
N GLY A 29 -7.88 14.03 -3.76
CA GLY A 29 -6.74 14.79 -3.25
C GLY A 29 -5.38 14.42 -3.85
N SER A 30 -4.36 14.55 -3.01
CA SER A 30 -2.91 14.45 -3.27
C SER A 30 -2.44 13.17 -3.96
N THR A 31 -1.23 13.20 -4.51
CA THR A 31 -0.53 12.02 -5.02
C THR A 31 -0.44 10.95 -3.93
N PRO A 32 -0.87 9.70 -4.18
CA PRO A 32 -0.79 8.63 -3.20
C PRO A 32 0.67 8.27 -2.88
N THR A 33 0.91 7.78 -1.67
CA THR A 33 2.15 7.05 -1.36
C THR A 33 2.00 5.62 -1.88
N VAL A 34 2.85 5.23 -2.83
CA VAL A 34 2.86 3.85 -3.30
C VAL A 34 3.71 3.00 -2.36
N VAL A 35 3.10 1.98 -1.77
CA VAL A 35 3.75 1.10 -0.78
C VAL A 35 4.14 -0.26 -1.37
N ALA A 36 3.58 -0.63 -2.52
CA ALA A 36 4.04 -1.77 -3.30
C ALA A 36 3.68 -1.59 -4.78
N HIS A 37 4.53 -2.06 -5.68
CA HIS A 37 4.31 -2.18 -7.12
C HIS A 37 4.46 -3.65 -7.54
N ASN A 38 3.63 -4.09 -8.48
CA ASN A 38 3.68 -5.41 -9.07
C ASN A 38 4.76 -5.46 -10.15
N ASP A 39 6.00 -5.73 -9.75
CA ASP A 39 7.13 -5.83 -10.66
C ASP A 39 8.22 -6.76 -10.10
N PRO A 40 9.04 -7.39 -10.96
CA PRO A 40 10.12 -8.27 -10.54
C PRO A 40 11.40 -7.52 -10.16
N GLY A 41 11.32 -6.19 -9.95
CA GLY A 41 12.46 -5.36 -9.60
C GLY A 41 13.01 -5.66 -8.21
N ASN A 42 13.98 -4.84 -7.81
CA ASN A 42 14.66 -4.94 -6.53
C ASN A 42 14.46 -3.70 -5.66
N ALA A 43 13.53 -2.81 -6.03
CA ALA A 43 13.18 -1.70 -5.17
C ALA A 43 12.49 -2.24 -3.91
N PRO A 44 12.57 -1.54 -2.76
CA PRO A 44 11.86 -1.95 -1.55
C PRO A 44 10.34 -2.10 -1.74
N THR A 45 9.78 -1.46 -2.77
CA THR A 45 8.35 -1.55 -3.13
C THR A 45 8.05 -2.59 -4.20
N SER A 46 9.04 -3.25 -4.80
CA SER A 46 8.83 -4.28 -5.84
C SER A 46 8.34 -5.58 -5.21
N LEU A 47 7.06 -5.90 -5.39
CA LEU A 47 6.42 -7.14 -4.93
C LEU A 47 5.75 -7.86 -6.11
N LEU A 48 5.51 -9.17 -5.99
CA LEU A 48 4.86 -9.93 -7.06
C LEU A 48 3.39 -10.19 -6.72
N GLN A 49 2.50 -9.61 -7.52
CA GLN A 49 1.05 -9.63 -7.30
C GLN A 49 0.68 -9.16 -5.87
N PRO A 50 1.11 -7.95 -5.45
CA PRO A 50 0.73 -7.42 -4.15
C PRO A 50 -0.77 -7.11 -4.11
N TYR A 51 -1.39 -7.32 -2.94
CA TYR A 51 -2.77 -6.97 -2.70
C TYR A 51 -3.04 -6.62 -1.24
N GLY A 52 -3.96 -5.67 -1.06
CA GLY A 52 -4.45 -5.25 0.25
C GLY A 52 -3.38 -4.60 1.13
N GLY A 53 -3.80 -4.29 2.34
CA GLY A 53 -2.90 -3.85 3.40
C GLY A 53 -3.60 -3.87 4.76
N TYR A 54 -2.82 -4.07 5.81
CA TYR A 54 -3.27 -3.93 7.20
C TYR A 54 -2.41 -2.86 7.88
N ILE A 55 -3.05 -1.81 8.38
CA ILE A 55 -2.36 -0.76 9.15
C ILE A 55 -2.14 -1.28 10.56
N LEU A 56 -0.88 -1.31 11.00
CA LEU A 56 -0.51 -1.76 12.33
C LEU A 56 -1.07 -0.80 13.39
N PRO A 57 -1.72 -1.30 14.46
CA PRO A 57 -2.15 -0.47 15.58
C PRO A 57 -0.99 0.36 16.16
N GLY A 58 -1.27 1.63 16.45
CA GLY A 58 -0.26 2.58 16.93
C GLY A 58 0.42 3.40 15.82
N SER A 59 0.18 3.08 14.54
CA SER A 59 0.66 3.89 13.42
C SER A 59 0.09 5.31 13.43
N THR A 60 0.86 6.25 12.86
CA THR A 60 0.44 7.63 12.61
C THR A 60 0.70 8.02 11.16
N LEU A 61 0.25 9.19 10.71
CA LEU A 61 0.58 9.68 9.35
C LEU A 61 2.07 10.01 9.16
N ASN A 62 2.82 10.19 10.25
CA ASN A 62 4.27 10.43 10.21
C ASN A 62 5.09 9.18 10.50
N ASP A 63 4.43 8.05 10.74
CA ASP A 63 5.03 6.77 11.12
C ASP A 63 4.01 5.66 10.83
N LEU A 64 3.77 5.40 9.54
CA LEU A 64 2.77 4.45 9.10
C LEU A 64 3.42 3.08 8.88
N ASN A 65 3.05 2.11 9.71
CA ASN A 65 3.49 0.73 9.62
C ASN A 65 2.37 -0.11 9.01
N LEU A 66 2.66 -0.81 7.92
CA LEU A 66 1.68 -1.58 7.17
C LEU A 66 2.18 -3.00 6.90
N PHE A 67 1.27 -3.95 6.86
CA PHE A 67 1.53 -5.25 6.25
C PHE A 67 0.89 -5.31 4.87
N VAL A 68 1.69 -5.56 3.83
CA VAL A 68 1.23 -5.75 2.45
C VAL A 68 1.33 -7.24 2.11
N SER A 69 0.24 -7.79 1.59
CA SER A 69 0.17 -9.22 1.26
C SER A 69 0.55 -9.45 -0.20
N GLN A 70 1.13 -10.61 -0.51
CA GLN A 70 1.43 -11.00 -1.88
C GLN A 70 1.16 -12.49 -2.12
N TRP A 71 0.75 -12.82 -3.35
CA TRP A 71 0.68 -14.20 -3.79
C TRP A 71 0.90 -14.30 -5.29
N ASN A 72 2.09 -14.74 -5.68
CA ASN A 72 2.39 -14.98 -7.09
C ASN A 72 1.90 -16.36 -7.53
N THR A 73 0.72 -16.37 -8.13
CA THR A 73 0.02 -17.55 -8.64
C THR A 73 0.66 -18.10 -9.92
N THR A 74 1.38 -17.28 -10.69
CA THR A 74 2.10 -17.73 -11.90
C THR A 74 3.26 -18.66 -11.56
N LEU A 75 3.96 -18.37 -10.47
CA LEU A 75 5.06 -19.20 -9.97
C LEU A 75 4.63 -20.23 -8.92
N ASN A 76 3.35 -20.21 -8.52
CA ASN A 76 2.79 -21.03 -7.45
C ASN A 76 3.65 -21.02 -6.17
N VAL A 77 4.21 -19.86 -5.84
CA VAL A 77 5.01 -19.68 -4.63
C VAL A 77 4.08 -19.51 -3.42
N PRO A 78 4.55 -19.83 -2.21
CA PRO A 78 3.81 -19.57 -0.99
C PRO A 78 3.39 -18.11 -0.89
N TYR A 79 2.25 -17.91 -0.25
CA TYR A 79 1.80 -16.61 0.22
C TYR A 79 2.84 -15.99 1.15
N ASP A 80 3.02 -14.67 1.05
CA ASP A 80 3.98 -13.92 1.84
C ASP A 80 3.43 -12.54 2.22
N VAL A 81 3.98 -11.96 3.30
CA VAL A 81 3.60 -10.65 3.83
C VAL A 81 4.84 -9.84 4.09
N GLN A 82 4.84 -8.60 3.60
CA GLN A 82 5.91 -7.65 3.81
C GLN A 82 5.47 -6.57 4.79
N GLN A 83 6.32 -6.25 5.76
CA GLN A 83 6.13 -5.05 6.57
C GLN A 83 6.73 -3.86 5.83
N VAL A 84 5.91 -2.83 5.63
CA VAL A 84 6.28 -1.59 4.98
C VAL A 84 6.16 -0.45 5.97
N HIS A 85 7.13 0.46 5.95
CA HIS A 85 7.16 1.64 6.81
C HIS A 85 7.28 2.89 5.93
N VAL A 86 6.32 3.82 6.06
CA VAL A 86 6.24 5.05 5.25
C VAL A 86 5.72 6.25 6.05
N ASN A 87 6.00 7.46 5.55
CA ASN A 87 5.54 8.72 6.11
C ASN A 87 4.64 9.44 5.08
N PRO A 88 3.36 9.08 4.95
CA PRO A 88 2.47 9.63 3.92
C PRO A 88 1.99 11.07 4.18
N GLY A 89 2.30 11.66 5.34
CA GLY A 89 2.00 13.06 5.67
C GLY A 89 2.94 14.10 5.05
N GLN A 90 3.95 13.68 4.28
CA GLN A 90 4.91 14.57 3.60
C GLN A 90 4.62 14.72 2.11
#